data_AF-A0A1G1BI44-F1
#
_entry.id   AF-A0A1G1BI44-F1
#
_cell.length_a   1.000
_cell.length_b   1.000
_cell.length_c   1.000
_cell.angle_alpha   90.00
_cell.angle_beta   90.00
_cell.angle_gamma   90.00
#
_symmetry.space_group_name_H-M   'P 1'
#
loop_
_entity.id
_entity.type
_entity.pdbx_description
1 polymer ?
#
loop_
_entity_poly.entity_id
_entity_poly.type
_entity_poly.pdbx_seq_one_letter_code
_entity_poly.pdbx_strand_id
1 'polypeptide(L)'
;MNRKKPFEITEGMKNKIISAAYKDASWLNRILVWRLISKNKEAKSIFDSYRATANEIAKLTEEECPGFIVDSAKEKTIAAKANTPGFLNDFYTIVFVRPVVSLAVVIVVISAITFGIIRNKTVEYEFTEAEVIEGDKQAQQALAIVGNIFEQTRSTLEEDVFGNKVSRPLNKGLGIINNLFEGENNEIN
;
A
#
# COMPACT_ATOMS: atom_id res chain seq x y z
N MET A 1 1.59 -15.86 -29.83
CA MET A 1 2.55 -14.86 -29.27
C MET A 1 1.82 -13.54 -29.08
N ASN A 2 1.54 -13.16 -27.84
CA ASN A 2 0.83 -11.93 -27.51
C ASN A 2 1.82 -10.75 -27.61
N ARG A 3 1.70 -9.90 -28.64
CA ARG A 3 2.54 -8.70 -28.79
C ARG A 3 2.16 -7.71 -27.68
N LYS A 4 3.03 -7.55 -26.68
CA LYS A 4 2.86 -6.54 -25.62
C LYS A 4 2.81 -5.16 -26.28
N LYS A 5 1.76 -4.38 -25.97
CA LYS A 5 1.59 -2.99 -26.44
C LYS A 5 2.84 -2.15 -26.09
N PRO A 6 3.24 -1.19 -26.93
CA PRO A 6 4.31 -0.25 -26.59
C PRO A 6 3.91 0.51 -25.31
N PHE A 7 4.85 0.65 -24.39
CA PHE A 7 4.65 1.40 -23.16
C PHE A 7 4.52 2.89 -23.52
N GLU A 8 3.31 3.42 -23.48
CA GLU A 8 3.07 4.85 -23.72
C GLU A 8 3.57 5.66 -22.51
N ILE A 9 4.46 6.62 -22.77
CA ILE A 9 4.96 7.53 -21.75
C ILE A 9 3.86 8.55 -21.47
N THR A 10 3.12 8.36 -20.38
CA THR A 10 2.15 9.34 -19.88
C THR A 10 2.85 10.64 -19.47
N GLU A 11 2.17 11.79 -19.59
CA GLU A 11 2.69 13.11 -19.21
C GLU A 11 3.26 13.15 -17.78
N GLY A 12 2.61 12.49 -16.81
CA GLY A 12 3.13 12.38 -15.44
C GLY A 12 4.49 11.68 -15.33
N MET A 13 4.79 10.73 -16.24
CA MET A 13 6.10 10.07 -16.28
C MET A 13 7.15 10.94 -16.97
N LYS A 14 6.77 11.70 -17.99
CA LYS A 14 7.65 12.67 -18.64
C LYS A 14 8.16 13.72 -17.64
N ASN A 15 7.29 14.26 -16.79
CA ASN A 15 7.67 15.18 -15.72
C ASN A 15 8.63 14.58 -14.68
N LYS A 16 8.45 13.29 -14.35
CA LYS A 16 9.39 12.57 -13.47
C LYS A 16 10.76 12.38 -14.12
N ILE A 17 10.80 12.12 -15.42
CA ILE A 17 12.05 11.99 -16.19
C ILE A 17 12.78 13.34 -16.24
N ILE A 18 12.06 14.43 -16.52
CA ILE A 18 12.62 15.79 -16.60
C ILE A 18 13.15 16.24 -15.23
N SER A 19 12.36 16.11 -14.16
CA SER A 19 12.83 16.48 -12.81
C SER A 19 14.05 15.66 -12.36
N ALA A 20 14.13 14.39 -12.76
CA ALA A 20 15.32 13.58 -12.51
C ALA A 20 16.54 14.06 -13.30
N ALA A 21 16.35 14.53 -14.55
CA ALA A 21 17.43 15.08 -15.38
C ALA A 21 18.01 16.39 -14.80
N TYR A 22 17.15 17.25 -14.23
CA TYR A 22 17.55 18.48 -13.53
C TYR A 22 18.04 18.27 -12.09
N LYS A 23 18.14 17.01 -11.63
CA LYS A 23 18.51 16.65 -10.24
C LYS A 23 17.52 17.15 -9.17
N ASP A 24 16.31 17.55 -9.54
CA ASP A 24 15.26 18.03 -8.62
C ASP A 24 14.30 16.90 -8.15
N ALA A 25 14.39 15.71 -8.76
CA ALA A 25 13.58 14.58 -8.33
C ALA A 25 14.04 13.97 -6.99
N SER A 26 13.05 13.58 -6.17
CA SER A 26 13.25 12.78 -4.96
C SER A 26 13.97 11.45 -5.24
N TRP A 27 14.66 10.91 -4.24
CA TRP A 27 15.50 9.71 -4.38
C TRP A 27 14.73 8.49 -4.95
N LEU A 28 13.47 8.29 -4.51
CA LEU A 28 12.58 7.24 -5.03
C LEU A 28 12.28 7.43 -6.52
N ASN A 29 11.97 8.67 -6.92
CA ASN A 29 11.67 8.99 -8.32
C ASN A 29 12.92 8.82 -9.20
N ARG A 30 14.11 9.14 -8.70
CA ARG A 30 15.37 8.89 -9.42
C ARG A 30 15.59 7.42 -9.71
N ILE A 31 15.38 6.54 -8.73
CA ILE A 31 15.52 5.08 -8.91
C ILE A 31 14.51 4.56 -9.94
N LEU A 32 13.26 5.02 -9.84
CA LEU A 32 12.20 4.64 -10.76
C LEU A 32 12.55 5.05 -12.20
N VAL A 33 13.00 6.29 -12.40
CA VAL A 33 13.44 6.79 -13.71
C VAL A 33 14.64 6.00 -14.21
N TRP A 34 15.62 5.68 -13.35
CA TRP A 34 16.78 4.86 -13.72
C TRP A 34 16.39 3.48 -14.26
N ARG A 35 15.42 2.83 -13.60
CA ARG A 35 14.87 1.56 -14.06
C ARG A 35 14.09 1.71 -15.37
N LEU A 36 13.41 2.84 -15.57
CA LEU A 36 12.64 3.14 -16.77
C LEU A 36 13.54 3.36 -17.99
N ILE A 37 14.57 4.22 -17.88
CA ILE A 37 15.52 4.51 -18.97
C ILE A 37 16.37 3.30 -19.34
N SER A 38 16.61 2.38 -18.40
CA SER A 38 17.29 1.10 -18.67
C SER A 38 16.47 0.19 -19.60
N LYS A 39 15.14 0.31 -19.58
CA LYS A 39 14.23 -0.57 -20.33
C LYS A 39 13.61 0.09 -21.56
N ASN A 40 13.50 1.41 -21.59
CA ASN A 40 12.88 2.17 -22.67
C ASN A 40 13.86 3.19 -23.27
N LYS A 41 14.19 3.01 -24.57
CA LYS A 41 15.11 3.87 -25.32
C LYS A 41 14.57 5.30 -25.50
N GLU A 42 13.27 5.47 -25.62
CA GLU A 42 12.62 6.78 -25.78
C GLU A 42 12.72 7.60 -24.48
N ALA A 43 12.41 6.98 -23.34
CA ALA A 43 12.58 7.61 -22.03
C ALA A 43 14.04 8.01 -21.76
N LYS A 44 14.99 7.18 -22.19
CA LYS A 44 16.42 7.48 -22.09
C LYS A 44 16.80 8.71 -22.93
N SER A 45 16.32 8.79 -24.17
CA SER A 45 16.58 9.92 -25.05
C SER A 45 16.07 11.24 -24.47
N ILE A 46 14.85 11.23 -23.91
CA ILE A 46 14.28 12.40 -23.22
C ILE A 46 15.18 12.78 -22.03
N PHE A 47 15.52 11.83 -21.15
CA PHE A 47 16.37 12.08 -19.99
C PHE A 47 17.73 12.70 -20.37
N ASP A 48 18.41 12.13 -21.38
CA ASP A 48 19.74 12.57 -21.80
C ASP A 48 19.69 13.99 -22.40
N SER A 49 18.64 14.33 -23.14
CA SER A 49 18.46 15.69 -23.71
C SER A 49 18.33 16.75 -22.62
N TYR A 50 17.42 16.57 -21.66
CA TYR A 50 17.22 17.52 -20.57
C TYR A 50 18.42 17.58 -19.62
N ARG A 51 19.14 16.46 -19.45
CA ARG A 51 20.36 16.43 -18.65
C ARG A 51 21.49 17.21 -19.31
N ALA A 52 21.60 17.15 -20.64
CA ALA A 52 22.56 17.96 -21.38
C ALA A 52 22.25 19.45 -21.21
N THR A 53 21.00 19.85 -21.40
CA THR A 53 20.55 21.24 -21.18
C THR A 53 20.80 21.72 -19.74
N ALA A 54 20.48 20.89 -18.73
CA ALA A 54 20.75 21.23 -17.33
C ALA A 54 22.25 21.44 -17.06
N ASN A 55 23.12 20.65 -17.68
CA ASN A 55 24.57 20.81 -17.57
C ASN A 55 25.09 22.05 -18.30
N GLU A 56 24.42 22.51 -19.36
CA GLU A 56 24.77 23.76 -20.06
C GLU A 56 24.31 24.98 -19.26
N ILE A 57 23.09 24.96 -18.73
CA ILE A 57 22.57 26.02 -17.85
C ILE A 57 23.44 26.15 -16.60
N ALA A 58 23.85 25.03 -16.00
CA ALA A 58 24.74 25.04 -14.83
C ALA A 58 26.14 25.62 -15.10
N LYS A 59 26.52 25.84 -16.38
CA LYS A 59 27.79 26.49 -16.75
C LYS A 59 27.63 27.98 -17.03
N LEU A 60 26.40 28.50 -17.10
CA LEU A 60 26.19 29.94 -17.17
C LEU A 60 26.72 30.53 -15.87
N THR A 61 27.68 31.45 -15.99
CA THR A 61 28.26 32.18 -14.87
C THR A 61 27.15 32.90 -14.12
N GLU A 62 27.05 32.65 -12.82
CA GLU A 62 26.13 33.35 -11.93
C GLU A 62 26.48 34.84 -11.93
N GLU A 63 25.58 35.69 -12.42
CA GLU A 63 25.67 37.13 -12.15
C GLU A 63 25.48 37.36 -10.65
N GLU A 64 26.38 38.14 -10.05
CA GLU A 64 26.28 38.49 -8.63
C GLU A 64 24.96 39.23 -8.37
N CYS A 65 24.16 38.67 -7.47
CA CYS A 65 22.91 39.28 -7.05
C CYS A 65 23.20 40.65 -6.39
N PRO A 66 22.53 41.75 -6.80
CA PRO A 66 22.76 43.08 -6.22
C PRO A 66 22.55 43.08 -4.71
N GLY A 67 23.53 43.59 -3.94
CA GLY A 67 23.55 43.53 -2.47
C GLY A 67 22.28 44.06 -1.78
N PHE A 68 21.60 45.05 -2.37
CA PHE A 68 20.34 45.61 -1.85
C PHE A 68 19.21 44.57 -1.68
N ILE A 69 19.17 43.55 -2.53
CA ILE A 69 18.16 42.47 -2.46
C ILE A 69 18.49 41.51 -1.31
N VAL A 70 19.78 41.22 -1.10
CA VAL A 70 20.27 40.35 -0.03
C VAL A 70 20.00 40.98 1.34
N ASP A 71 20.21 42.29 1.47
CA ASP A 71 19.99 43.02 2.72
C ASP A 71 18.49 43.10 3.07
N SER A 72 17.63 43.35 2.07
CA SER A 72 16.17 43.33 2.25
C SER A 72 15.62 41.95 2.63
N ALA A 73 16.27 40.86 2.18
CA ALA A 73 15.90 39.49 2.54
C ALA A 73 16.40 39.10 3.95
N LYS A 74 17.60 39.55 4.35
CA LYS A 74 18.12 39.31 5.71
C LYS A 74 17.25 39.95 6.78
N GLU A 75 16.83 41.21 6.61
CA GLU A 75 15.98 41.88 7.61
C GLU A 75 14.64 41.17 7.85
N LYS A 76 14.07 40.50 6.84
CA LYS A 76 12.81 39.75 6.99
C LYS A 76 12.99 38.33 7.53
N THR A 77 14.20 37.77 7.52
CA THR A 77 14.43 36.34 7.85
C THR A 77 15.11 36.13 9.21
N ILE A 78 15.58 37.18 9.89
CA ILE A 78 16.30 37.10 11.19
C ILE A 78 15.36 36.82 12.39
N ALA A 79 14.04 36.69 12.20
CA ALA A 79 13.11 36.30 13.27
C ALA A 79 13.00 34.78 13.50
N ALA A 80 13.87 33.95 12.93
CA ALA A 80 13.83 32.49 13.09
C ALA A 80 15.13 31.90 13.66
N LYS A 81 15.67 32.51 14.72
CA LYS A 81 16.71 31.86 15.55
C LYS A 81 16.23 31.70 16.98
N ALA A 82 15.18 30.91 17.16
CA ALA A 82 14.93 30.27 18.44
C ALA A 82 15.71 28.95 18.46
N ASN A 83 16.78 28.93 19.25
CA ASN A 83 17.41 27.69 19.70
C ASN A 83 16.37 26.84 20.44
N THR A 84 15.68 25.96 19.72
CA THR A 84 14.98 24.85 20.34
C THR A 84 15.94 23.67 20.39
N PRO A 85 16.38 23.21 21.59
CA PRO A 85 17.13 21.98 21.71
C PRO A 85 16.22 20.82 21.29
N GLY A 86 16.35 20.42 20.03
CA GLY A 86 15.60 19.33 19.43
C GLY A 86 16.52 18.15 19.23
N PHE A 87 16.11 16.98 19.68
CA PHE A 87 16.82 15.71 19.54
C PHE A 87 17.33 15.46 18.11
N LEU A 88 16.56 15.88 17.10
CA LEU A 88 16.93 15.76 15.69
C LEU A 88 18.08 16.69 15.26
N ASN A 89 18.18 17.88 15.84
CA ASN A 89 19.24 18.83 15.56
C ASN A 89 20.57 18.40 16.21
N ASP A 90 20.48 17.88 17.43
CA ASP A 90 21.64 17.27 18.12
C ASP A 90 22.11 16.01 17.39
N PHE A 91 21.18 15.17 16.92
CA PHE A 91 21.49 14.01 16.08
C PHE A 91 22.19 14.42 14.78
N TYR A 92 21.66 15.44 14.08
CA TYR A 92 22.26 15.94 12.85
C TYR A 92 23.69 16.48 13.07
N THR A 93 23.89 17.25 14.14
CA THR A 93 25.20 17.80 14.49
C THR A 93 26.20 16.70 14.83
N ILE A 94 25.78 15.67 15.57
CA ILE A 94 26.65 14.53 15.91
C ILE A 94 27.03 13.72 14.66
N VAL A 95 26.09 13.49 13.75
CA VAL A 95 26.32 12.69 12.54
C VAL A 95 27.19 13.41 11.51
N PHE A 96 26.99 14.72 11.30
CA PHE A 96 27.65 15.46 10.22
C PHE A 96 28.85 16.31 10.65
N VAL A 97 28.95 16.72 11.92
CA VAL A 97 30.02 17.64 12.39
C VAL A 97 31.15 16.90 13.13
N ARG A 98 30.88 15.72 13.73
CA ARG A 98 31.88 14.93 14.45
C ARG A 98 31.93 13.47 13.95
N PRO A 99 32.69 13.17 12.88
CA PRO A 99 32.63 11.88 12.17
C PRO A 99 33.02 10.68 13.05
N VAL A 100 33.89 10.87 14.04
CA VAL A 100 34.35 9.78 14.93
C VAL A 100 33.23 9.31 15.88
N VAL A 101 32.43 10.25 16.41
CA VAL A 101 31.31 9.92 17.30
C VAL A 101 30.16 9.31 16.49
N SER A 102 29.92 9.82 15.27
CA SER A 102 28.95 9.25 14.33
C SER A 102 29.26 7.78 14.01
N LEU A 103 30.53 7.44 13.80
CA LEU A 103 30.93 6.08 13.44
C LEU A 103 30.67 5.10 14.60
N ALA A 104 30.97 5.49 15.84
CA ALA A 104 30.68 4.67 17.01
C ALA A 104 29.18 4.42 17.20
N VAL A 105 28.35 5.45 17.04
CA VAL A 105 26.88 5.33 17.15
C VAL A 105 26.32 4.42 16.05
N VAL A 106 26.78 4.58 14.82
CA VAL A 106 26.36 3.75 13.69
C VAL A 106 26.74 2.29 13.92
N ILE A 107 27.95 2.00 14.42
CA ILE A 107 28.38 0.63 14.75
C ILE A 107 27.48 0.01 15.84
N VAL A 108 27.12 0.77 16.87
CA VAL A 108 26.23 0.30 17.95
C VAL A 108 24.83 0.00 17.42
N VAL A 109 24.30 0.83 16.54
CA VAL A 109 22.96 0.61 15.94
C VAL A 109 22.99 -0.63 15.02
N ILE A 110 24.00 -0.75 14.16
CA ILE A 110 24.14 -1.89 13.24
C ILE A 110 24.32 -3.19 14.04
N SER A 111 25.12 -3.18 15.11
CA SER A 111 25.34 -4.37 15.94
C SER A 111 24.08 -4.78 16.69
N ALA A 112 23.30 -3.83 17.22
CA ALA A 112 22.02 -4.11 17.87
C ALA A 112 20.99 -4.72 16.91
N ILE A 113 20.88 -4.19 15.68
CA ILE A 113 19.99 -4.73 14.64
C ILE A 113 20.43 -6.14 14.24
N THR A 114 21.72 -6.32 13.99
CA THR A 114 22.28 -7.61 13.55
C THR A 114 22.14 -8.67 14.65
N PHE A 115 22.36 -8.30 15.91
CA PHE A 115 22.15 -9.18 17.06
C PHE A 115 20.67 -9.55 17.22
N GLY A 116 19.75 -8.60 17.04
CA GLY A 116 18.31 -8.86 17.02
C GLY A 116 17.90 -9.88 15.95
N ILE A 117 18.42 -9.74 14.73
CA ILE A 117 18.12 -10.66 13.62
C ILE A 117 18.70 -12.06 13.88
N ILE A 118 19.94 -12.15 14.38
CA ILE A 118 20.59 -13.45 14.63
C ILE A 118 19.90 -14.19 15.78
N ARG A 119 19.46 -13.47 16.82
CA ARG A 119 18.78 -14.08 17.98
C ARG A 119 17.33 -14.44 17.70
N ASN A 120 16.67 -13.74 16.76
CA ASN A 120 15.28 -13.98 16.38
C ASN A 120 15.13 -15.05 15.29
N LYS A 121 15.99 -16.08 15.29
CA LYS A 121 15.70 -17.30 14.54
C LYS A 121 14.47 -17.93 15.20
N THR A 122 13.38 -17.99 14.45
CA THR A 122 12.20 -18.76 14.82
C THR A 122 12.66 -20.16 15.18
N VAL A 123 12.38 -20.59 16.41
CA VAL A 123 12.60 -21.97 16.81
C VAL A 123 11.82 -22.83 15.81
N GLU A 124 12.52 -23.58 14.96
CA GLU A 124 11.90 -24.58 14.10
C GLU A 124 11.35 -25.65 15.06
N TYR A 125 10.03 -25.61 15.29
CA TYR A 125 9.36 -26.60 16.12
C TYR A 125 9.13 -27.84 15.26
N GLU A 126 9.91 -28.88 15.49
CA GLU A 126 9.67 -30.19 14.92
C GLU A 126 8.53 -30.85 15.70
N PHE A 127 7.33 -30.90 15.10
CA PHE A 127 6.20 -31.59 15.69
C PHE A 127 6.47 -33.10 15.77
N THR A 128 6.15 -33.70 16.90
CA THR A 128 6.16 -35.16 17.05
C THR A 128 4.99 -35.78 16.27
N GLU A 129 5.13 -37.04 15.84
CA GLU A 129 4.04 -37.76 15.17
C GLU A 129 2.75 -37.78 16.01
N ALA A 130 2.88 -37.87 17.34
CA ALA A 130 1.75 -37.83 18.26
C ALA A 130 1.00 -36.48 18.23
N GLU A 131 1.71 -35.36 18.19
CA GLU A 131 1.11 -34.02 18.07
C GLU A 131 0.40 -33.85 16.73
N VAL A 132 0.97 -34.40 15.64
CA VAL A 132 0.36 -34.36 14.31
C VAL A 132 -0.95 -35.16 14.28
N ILE A 133 -0.96 -36.37 14.86
CA ILE A 133 -2.15 -37.23 14.93
C ILE A 133 -3.26 -36.56 15.75
N GLU A 134 -2.91 -35.98 16.90
CA GLU A 134 -3.89 -35.28 17.74
C GLU A 134 -4.43 -34.02 17.03
N GLY A 135 -3.57 -33.29 16.32
CA GLY A 135 -3.97 -32.15 15.48
C GLY A 135 -4.95 -32.56 14.36
N ASP A 136 -4.68 -33.67 13.67
CA ASP A 136 -5.57 -34.18 12.62
C ASP A 136 -6.94 -34.58 13.19
N LYS A 137 -6.95 -35.25 14.34
CA LYS A 137 -8.20 -35.60 15.04
C LYS A 137 -9.02 -34.37 15.40
N GLN A 138 -8.39 -33.32 15.93
CA GLN A 138 -9.08 -32.07 16.26
C GLN A 138 -9.61 -31.37 15.01
N ALA A 139 -8.86 -31.38 13.90
CA ALA A 139 -9.30 -30.84 12.62
C ALA A 139 -10.52 -31.59 12.08
N GLN A 140 -10.51 -32.92 12.12
CA GLN A 140 -11.65 -33.75 11.71
C GLN A 140 -12.91 -33.45 12.56
N GLN A 141 -12.75 -33.29 13.88
CA GLN A 141 -13.86 -32.93 14.77
C GLN A 141 -14.43 -31.54 14.45
N ALA A 142 -13.57 -30.55 14.21
CA ALA A 142 -13.99 -29.21 13.83
C ALA A 142 -14.77 -29.22 12.50
N LEU A 143 -14.27 -29.97 11.51
CA LEU A 143 -14.95 -30.15 10.22
C LEU A 143 -16.31 -30.83 10.37
N ALA A 144 -16.43 -31.82 11.25
CA ALA A 144 -17.70 -32.48 11.54
C ALA A 144 -18.72 -31.51 12.17
N ILE A 145 -18.29 -30.64 13.08
CA ILE A 145 -19.15 -29.59 13.67
C ILE A 145 -19.65 -28.64 12.58
N VAL A 146 -18.74 -28.19 11.70
CA VAL A 146 -19.11 -27.32 10.57
C VAL A 146 -20.13 -28.00 9.66
N GLY A 147 -19.92 -29.28 9.33
CA GLY A 147 -20.87 -30.08 8.55
C GLY A 147 -22.25 -30.14 9.19
N ASN A 148 -22.32 -30.40 10.50
CA ASN A 148 -23.58 -30.44 11.24
C ASN A 148 -24.31 -29.08 11.24
N ILE A 149 -23.58 -27.97 11.37
CA ILE A 149 -24.16 -26.63 11.29
C ILE A 149 -24.76 -26.38 9.91
N PHE A 150 -24.07 -26.77 8.83
CA PHE A 150 -24.59 -26.61 7.48
C PHE A 150 -25.84 -27.46 7.23
N GLU A 151 -25.84 -28.70 7.69
CA GLU A 151 -26.99 -29.60 7.55
C GLU A 151 -28.22 -29.07 8.32
N GLN A 152 -28.01 -28.63 9.57
CA GLN A 152 -29.07 -28.03 10.36
C GLN A 152 -29.59 -26.74 9.72
N THR A 153 -28.70 -25.89 9.20
CA THR A 153 -29.08 -24.67 8.50
C THR A 153 -29.92 -24.97 7.27
N ARG A 154 -29.53 -26.00 6.50
CA ARG A 154 -30.27 -26.44 5.31
C ARG A 154 -31.68 -26.89 5.68
N SER A 155 -31.80 -27.79 6.66
CA SER A 155 -33.10 -28.30 7.14
C SER A 155 -34.00 -27.17 7.64
N THR A 156 -33.47 -26.24 8.44
CA THR A 156 -34.22 -25.06 8.89
C THR A 156 -34.65 -24.16 7.73
N LEU A 157 -33.80 -23.98 6.71
CA LEU A 157 -34.15 -23.17 5.55
C LEU A 157 -35.27 -23.83 4.71
N GLU A 158 -35.15 -25.14 4.45
CA GLU A 158 -36.11 -25.89 3.65
C GLU A 158 -37.48 -26.03 4.35
N GLU A 159 -37.50 -26.49 5.60
CA GLU A 159 -38.75 -26.81 6.30
C GLU A 159 -39.41 -25.57 6.92
N ASP A 160 -38.65 -24.81 7.71
CA ASP A 160 -39.22 -23.72 8.48
C ASP A 160 -39.37 -22.44 7.65
N VAL A 161 -38.35 -22.07 6.89
CA VAL A 161 -38.39 -20.83 6.11
C VAL A 161 -39.20 -21.02 4.83
N PHE A 162 -38.78 -21.91 3.94
CA PHE A 162 -39.45 -22.08 2.65
C PHE A 162 -40.81 -22.76 2.79
N GLY A 163 -40.91 -23.86 3.54
CA GLY A 163 -42.18 -24.55 3.76
C GLY A 163 -43.18 -23.71 4.56
N ASN A 164 -42.86 -23.45 5.84
CA ASN A 164 -43.82 -22.88 6.77
C ASN A 164 -43.99 -21.36 6.68
N LYS A 165 -42.92 -20.59 6.51
CA LYS A 165 -42.99 -19.12 6.51
C LYS A 165 -43.29 -18.50 5.15
N VAL A 166 -42.97 -19.20 4.05
CA VAL A 166 -43.17 -18.67 2.68
C VAL A 166 -44.29 -19.40 1.95
N SER A 167 -44.15 -20.71 1.74
CA SER A 167 -45.07 -21.47 0.88
C SER A 167 -46.47 -21.55 1.47
N ARG A 168 -46.57 -21.78 2.79
CA ARG A 168 -47.88 -21.91 3.47
C ARG A 168 -48.71 -20.62 3.46
N PRO A 169 -48.16 -19.43 3.75
CA PRO A 169 -48.90 -18.17 3.58
C PRO A 169 -49.27 -17.87 2.13
N LEU A 170 -48.37 -18.15 1.17
CA LEU A 170 -48.66 -17.97 -0.26
C LEU A 170 -49.85 -18.82 -0.70
N ASN A 171 -49.86 -20.11 -0.35
CA ASN A 171 -50.95 -21.02 -0.70
C ASN A 171 -52.27 -20.60 -0.05
N LYS A 172 -52.24 -20.07 1.19
CA LYS A 172 -53.43 -19.47 1.82
C LYS A 172 -53.92 -18.24 1.06
N GLY A 173 -53.01 -17.35 0.66
CA GLY A 173 -53.34 -16.16 -0.13
C GLY A 173 -53.97 -16.52 -1.47
N LEU A 174 -53.39 -17.47 -2.20
CA LEU A 174 -53.94 -18.00 -3.45
C LEU A 174 -55.31 -18.64 -3.24
N GLY A 175 -55.50 -19.39 -2.16
CA GLY A 175 -56.81 -19.98 -1.82
C GLY A 175 -57.88 -18.93 -1.54
N ILE A 176 -57.54 -17.83 -0.85
CA ILE A 176 -58.47 -16.71 -0.62
C ILE A 176 -58.86 -16.05 -1.95
N ILE A 177 -57.88 -15.81 -2.83
CA ILE A 177 -58.13 -15.25 -4.16
C ILE A 177 -59.05 -16.17 -4.97
N ASN A 178 -58.79 -17.48 -4.97
CA ASN A 178 -59.62 -18.44 -5.68
C ASN A 178 -61.06 -18.47 -5.15
N ASN A 179 -61.23 -18.45 -3.82
CA ASN A 179 -62.56 -18.41 -3.20
C ASN A 179 -63.32 -17.11 -3.50
N LEU A 180 -62.62 -15.98 -3.63
CA LEU A 180 -63.25 -14.71 -4.04
C LEU A 180 -63.75 -14.78 -5.49
N PHE A 181 -62.95 -15.33 -6.40
CA PHE A 181 -63.36 -15.50 -7.80
C PHE A 181 -64.41 -16.60 -8.01
N GLU A 182 -64.42 -17.67 -7.22
CA GLU A 182 -65.46 -18.70 -7.26
C GLU A 182 -66.78 -18.26 -6.59
N GLY A 183 -66.71 -17.43 -5.55
CA GLY A 183 -67.90 -16.84 -4.91
C GLY A 183 -68.60 -15.82 -5.82
N GLU A 184 -67.85 -15.00 -6.54
CA GLU A 184 -68.39 -14.00 -7.48
C GLU A 184 -69.10 -14.65 -8.69
N ASN A 185 -68.69 -15.86 -9.08
CA ASN A 185 -69.33 -16.62 -10.16
C ASN A 185 -70.64 -17.34 -9.76
N ASN A 186 -70.95 -17.45 -8.46
CA ASN A 186 -72.16 -18.12 -7.96
C ASN A 186 -73.32 -17.17 -7.61
N GLU A 187 -73.09 -15.85 -7.58
CA GLU A 187 -74.15 -14.84 -7.39
C GLU A 187 -74.77 -14.32 -8.71
N ILE A 188 -74.27 -14.82 -9.85
CA ILE A 188 -74.80 -14.54 -11.19
C ILE A 188 -75.46 -15.83 -11.75
N ASN A 189 -76.54 -16.29 -11.10
CA ASN A 189 -77.50 -17.23 -11.67
C ASN A 189 -78.88 -17.05 -11.02
#